data_AF-A0A5J4W8C4-F1
#
_entry.id   AF-A0A5J4W8C4-F1
#
_cell.length_a   1.000
_cell.length_b   1.000
_cell.length_c   1.000
_cell.angle_alpha   90.00
_cell.angle_beta   90.00
_cell.angle_gamma   90.00
#
_symmetry.space_group_name_H-M   'P 1'
#
loop_
_entity.id
_entity.type
_entity.pdbx_description
1 polymer ?
#
loop_
_entity_poly.entity_id
_entity_poly.type
_entity_poly.pdbx_seq_one_letter_code
_entity_poly.pdbx_strand_id
1 'polypeptide(L)'
;MCAMAMNTNDVPTTISNSISFIIKKMPRQTIQIKEFTITFNDDGCDQIRKVGAPIDSDRLMYKNIMDSNCIEQDILPKDNINDAIDYLKNNEVPLIDELYQSLFKRETFRHCSVYVSDKNNSKIISAANVGIQHENIDPNELQQLVNFAYGYSGQNKVWVMFACYLLYERIHPHEDGNGRMGRLLFLENIYELTDTYIPLSTALRYNKQSKQLMNEIFKHISFGEIMKKRQIKSGDAAIYREEIKEADMNKFNDIINSNNRTKQQYYTINLDENICKLIIKLLNVAIG
;
A
#
# COMPACT_ATOMS: atom_id res chain seq x y z
N MET A 1 14.75 -76.27 -16.37
CA MET A 1 15.65 -75.42 -15.56
C MET A 1 14.88 -74.17 -15.15
N CYS A 2 14.82 -73.95 -13.84
CA CYS A 2 14.40 -72.76 -13.06
C CYS A 2 13.17 -71.95 -13.51
N ALA A 3 12.07 -72.13 -12.77
CA ALA A 3 11.20 -71.04 -12.37
C ALA A 3 11.76 -70.41 -11.09
N MET A 4 11.77 -69.07 -11.00
CA MET A 4 11.61 -68.33 -9.74
C MET A 4 10.84 -67.04 -10.02
N ALA A 5 9.80 -66.84 -9.23
CA ALA A 5 8.87 -65.72 -9.23
C ALA A 5 9.30 -64.63 -8.22
N MET A 6 8.44 -63.60 -8.10
CA MET A 6 8.36 -62.52 -7.08
C MET A 6 9.02 -61.19 -7.49
N ASN A 7 8.49 -60.00 -7.21
CA ASN A 7 7.31 -59.58 -6.45
C ASN A 7 6.83 -58.21 -6.96
N THR A 8 5.52 -58.00 -7.11
CA THR A 8 4.92 -56.67 -7.15
C THR A 8 4.74 -56.20 -5.72
N ASN A 9 5.68 -55.39 -5.23
CA ASN A 9 5.55 -54.39 -4.17
C ASN A 9 6.97 -54.14 -3.65
N ASP A 10 7.58 -53.05 -4.13
CA ASP A 10 8.48 -52.18 -3.36
C ASP A 10 8.91 -51.01 -4.25
N VAL A 11 8.13 -49.93 -4.16
CA VAL A 11 8.41 -48.56 -4.63
C VAL A 11 8.70 -47.76 -3.34
N PRO A 12 9.40 -46.59 -3.30
CA PRO A 12 10.02 -45.75 -4.35
C PRO A 12 11.44 -45.20 -4.04
N THR A 13 12.13 -44.66 -5.05
CA THR A 13 12.86 -43.37 -5.08
C THR A 13 13.74 -43.36 -6.35
N THR A 14 13.69 -42.42 -7.28
CA THR A 14 13.70 -40.97 -7.08
C THR A 14 13.10 -40.27 -8.29
N ILE A 15 12.08 -39.46 -8.02
CA ILE A 15 11.72 -38.26 -8.77
C ILE A 15 12.93 -37.33 -8.66
N SER A 16 13.76 -37.22 -9.71
CA SER A 16 14.84 -36.21 -9.69
C SER A 16 15.11 -35.55 -11.03
N ASN A 17 14.74 -36.15 -12.17
CA ASN A 17 15.22 -35.65 -13.47
C ASN A 17 14.14 -35.22 -14.48
N SER A 18 12.86 -35.15 -14.10
CA SER A 18 11.78 -34.84 -15.07
C SER A 18 10.89 -33.64 -14.74
N ILE A 19 11.24 -32.82 -13.74
CA ILE A 19 10.61 -31.52 -13.51
C ILE A 19 11.71 -30.47 -13.40
N SER A 20 12.37 -30.18 -14.53
CA SER A 20 12.88 -28.83 -14.73
C SER A 20 11.68 -27.92 -14.88
N PHE A 21 11.19 -27.43 -13.74
CA PHE A 21 10.30 -26.28 -13.68
C PHE A 21 11.09 -25.14 -14.32
N ILE A 22 10.86 -24.86 -15.60
CA ILE A 22 11.31 -23.61 -16.21
C ILE A 22 10.56 -22.54 -15.44
N ILE A 23 11.18 -22.00 -14.39
CA ILE A 23 10.75 -20.75 -13.78
C ILE A 23 10.92 -19.72 -14.89
N LYS A 24 9.85 -19.47 -15.65
CA LYS A 24 9.81 -18.41 -16.63
C LYS A 24 9.95 -17.12 -15.84
N LYS A 25 11.17 -16.57 -15.81
CA LYS A 25 11.48 -15.32 -15.13
C LYS A 25 10.49 -14.27 -15.62
N MET A 26 9.72 -13.69 -14.72
CA MET A 26 8.73 -12.66 -15.08
C MET A 26 9.47 -11.50 -15.78
N PRO A 27 9.02 -11.05 -16.96
CA PRO A 27 9.65 -9.94 -17.64
C PRO A 27 9.54 -8.67 -16.77
N ARG A 28 10.70 -8.09 -16.49
CA ARG A 28 10.80 -6.87 -15.70
C ARG A 28 10.45 -5.68 -16.58
N GLN A 29 9.47 -4.89 -16.17
CA GLN A 29 9.08 -3.65 -16.81
C GLN A 29 9.57 -2.47 -15.98
N THR A 30 9.95 -1.38 -16.66
CA THR A 30 10.35 -0.13 -16.02
C THR A 30 9.66 1.01 -16.73
N ILE A 31 8.95 1.83 -15.97
CA ILE A 31 8.25 3.01 -16.43
C ILE A 31 8.87 4.22 -15.72
N GLN A 32 9.29 5.21 -16.50
CA GLN A 32 9.77 6.48 -15.99
C GLN A 32 8.76 7.57 -16.31
N ILE A 33 8.39 8.34 -15.30
CA ILE A 33 7.40 9.42 -15.37
C ILE A 33 8.05 10.66 -14.77
N LYS A 34 8.81 11.40 -15.59
CA LYS A 34 9.63 12.53 -15.11
C LYS A 34 10.49 12.11 -13.92
N GLU A 35 10.13 12.53 -12.71
CA GLU A 35 10.84 12.24 -11.46
C GLU A 35 10.57 10.84 -10.89
N PHE A 36 9.45 10.21 -11.25
CA PHE A 36 9.06 8.90 -10.73
C PHE A 36 9.64 7.77 -11.56
N THR A 37 10.07 6.72 -10.88
CA THR A 37 10.47 5.46 -11.52
C THR A 37 9.72 4.30 -10.89
N ILE A 38 8.94 3.59 -11.71
CA ILE A 38 8.18 2.41 -11.32
C ILE A 38 8.79 1.20 -12.02
N THR A 39 9.22 0.21 -11.24
CA THR A 39 9.73 -1.05 -11.76
C THR A 39 8.95 -2.20 -11.17
N PHE A 40 8.47 -3.12 -12.01
CA PHE A 40 7.71 -4.30 -11.57
C PHE A 40 7.91 -5.47 -12.50
N ASN A 41 7.61 -6.66 -12.00
CA ASN A 41 7.54 -7.88 -12.78
C ASN A 41 6.08 -8.11 -13.19
N ASP A 42 5.82 -8.14 -14.50
CA ASP A 42 4.48 -8.38 -15.04
C ASP A 42 4.36 -9.85 -15.49
N ASP A 43 3.32 -10.52 -15.01
CA ASP A 43 3.00 -11.90 -15.35
C ASP A 43 1.72 -12.03 -16.18
N GLY A 44 1.10 -10.92 -16.60
CA GLY A 44 -0.17 -10.90 -17.34
C GLY A 44 -1.40 -11.13 -16.46
N CYS A 45 -1.32 -10.84 -15.15
CA CYS A 45 -2.40 -11.06 -14.18
C CYS A 45 -3.64 -10.17 -14.37
N ASP A 46 -3.71 -9.29 -15.38
CA ASP A 46 -4.93 -8.49 -15.66
C ASP A 46 -6.14 -9.33 -16.11
N GLN A 47 -5.98 -10.66 -16.21
CA GLN A 47 -7.09 -11.62 -16.37
C GLN A 47 -7.90 -11.84 -15.07
N ILE A 48 -8.05 -10.80 -14.25
CA ILE A 48 -8.88 -10.80 -13.05
C ILE A 48 -10.34 -11.07 -13.45
N ARG A 49 -10.97 -12.06 -12.80
CA ARG A 49 -12.36 -12.43 -13.09
C ARG A 49 -13.29 -11.23 -12.89
N LYS A 50 -14.11 -10.97 -13.92
CA LYS A 50 -15.23 -10.01 -13.85
C LYS A 50 -16.24 -10.50 -12.81
N VAL A 51 -16.53 -9.68 -11.80
CA VAL A 51 -17.68 -9.91 -10.92
C VAL A 51 -18.87 -9.21 -11.57
N GLY A 52 -19.69 -10.01 -12.26
CA GLY A 52 -20.86 -9.53 -13.00
C GLY A 52 -22.06 -9.31 -12.09
N ALA A 53 -22.32 -8.06 -11.74
CA ALA A 53 -23.64 -7.56 -11.44
C ALA A 53 -23.68 -6.07 -11.79
N PRO A 54 -24.81 -5.52 -12.29
CA PRO A 54 -24.98 -4.08 -12.35
C PRO A 54 -24.99 -3.55 -10.91
N ILE A 55 -23.87 -2.96 -10.50
CA ILE A 55 -23.72 -2.33 -9.20
C ILE A 55 -23.91 -0.82 -9.41
N ASP A 56 -24.76 -0.23 -8.58
CA ASP A 56 -24.86 1.23 -8.43
C ASP A 56 -23.48 1.78 -8.02
N SER A 57 -22.82 2.49 -8.95
CA SER A 57 -21.46 2.99 -8.81
C SER A 57 -21.32 3.95 -7.64
N ASP A 58 -22.27 4.85 -7.45
CA ASP A 58 -22.29 5.81 -6.36
C ASP A 58 -22.38 5.10 -5.01
N ARG A 59 -23.27 4.10 -4.93
CA ARG A 59 -23.41 3.28 -3.71
C ARG A 59 -22.16 2.46 -3.43
N LEU A 60 -21.48 1.96 -4.46
CA LEU A 60 -20.21 1.23 -4.32
C LEU A 60 -19.10 2.16 -3.83
N MET A 61 -18.96 3.34 -4.45
CA MET A 61 -17.93 4.32 -4.08
C MET A 61 -18.15 4.84 -2.66
N TYR A 62 -19.40 5.13 -2.28
CA TYR A 62 -19.76 5.47 -0.90
C TYR A 62 -19.37 4.36 0.07
N LYS A 63 -19.69 3.10 -0.26
CA LYS A 63 -19.30 1.96 0.56
C LYS A 63 -17.77 1.83 0.68
N ASN A 64 -17.03 2.06 -0.39
CA ASN A 64 -15.57 1.96 -0.39
C ASN A 64 -14.93 3.01 0.51
N ILE A 65 -15.36 4.28 0.39
CA ILE A 65 -14.88 5.37 1.25
C ILE A 65 -15.25 5.08 2.72
N MET A 66 -16.47 4.61 2.98
CA MET A 66 -16.88 4.20 4.33
C MET A 66 -16.05 3.04 4.89
N ASP A 67 -15.73 2.03 4.07
CA ASP A 67 -14.88 0.92 4.48
C ASP A 67 -13.45 1.40 4.77
N SER A 68 -12.94 2.31 3.93
CA SER A 68 -11.65 2.99 4.07
C SER A 68 -11.58 3.73 5.41
N ASN A 69 -12.63 4.48 5.76
CA ASN A 69 -12.75 5.18 7.04
C ASN A 69 -12.77 4.22 8.24
N CYS A 70 -13.48 3.10 8.13
CA CYS A 70 -13.52 2.09 9.19
C CYS A 70 -12.14 1.44 9.43
N ILE A 71 -11.31 1.30 8.39
CA ILE A 71 -9.95 0.77 8.51
C ILE A 71 -9.06 1.74 9.29
N GLU A 72 -9.14 3.03 8.95
CA GLU A 72 -8.34 4.08 9.60
C GLU A 72 -8.92 4.56 10.94
N GLN A 73 -10.08 4.04 11.37
CA GLN A 73 -10.80 4.41 12.60
C GLN A 73 -11.19 5.89 12.66
N ASP A 74 -11.53 6.47 11.52
CA ASP A 74 -11.98 7.85 11.39
C ASP A 74 -13.45 7.92 10.96
N ILE A 75 -14.12 9.04 11.23
CA ILE A 75 -15.51 9.28 10.87
C ILE A 75 -15.56 10.53 9.99
N LEU A 76 -15.50 10.32 8.68
CA LEU A 76 -15.81 11.40 7.75
C LEU A 76 -17.32 11.65 7.73
N PRO A 77 -17.77 12.92 7.78
CA PRO A 77 -19.17 13.27 7.61
C PRO A 77 -19.73 12.72 6.30
N LYS A 78 -20.98 12.26 6.32
CA LYS A 78 -21.68 11.76 5.14
C LYS A 78 -21.66 12.76 3.98
N ASP A 79 -21.83 14.04 4.29
CA ASP A 79 -21.87 15.10 3.28
C ASP A 79 -20.51 15.25 2.59
N ASN A 80 -19.39 15.16 3.31
CA ASN A 80 -18.05 15.16 2.71
C ASN A 80 -17.83 13.97 1.76
N ILE A 81 -18.35 12.80 2.12
CA ILE A 81 -18.25 11.61 1.25
C ILE A 81 -19.07 11.82 -0.03
N ASN A 82 -20.29 12.36 0.09
CA ASN A 82 -21.12 12.66 -1.08
C ASN A 82 -20.47 13.74 -1.96
N ASP A 83 -19.95 14.82 -1.36
CA ASP A 83 -19.23 15.87 -2.09
C ASP A 83 -18.06 15.30 -2.89
N ALA A 84 -17.28 14.38 -2.30
CA ALA A 84 -16.16 13.73 -2.97
C ALA A 84 -16.62 12.80 -4.11
N ILE A 85 -17.73 12.07 -3.93
CA ILE A 85 -18.33 11.24 -4.98
C ILE A 85 -18.79 12.10 -6.14
N ASP A 86 -19.53 13.18 -5.85
CA ASP A 86 -20.01 14.11 -6.87
C ASP A 86 -18.85 14.79 -7.58
N TYR A 87 -17.79 15.16 -6.86
CA TYR A 87 -16.56 15.68 -7.45
C TYR A 87 -15.93 14.67 -8.42
N LEU A 88 -15.75 13.41 -8.02
CA LEU A 88 -15.13 12.38 -8.85
C LEU A 88 -15.94 12.10 -10.11
N LYS A 89 -17.27 12.10 -10.03
CA LYS A 89 -18.16 11.89 -11.19
C LYS A 89 -18.06 13.01 -12.23
N ASN A 90 -17.76 14.23 -11.80
CA ASN A 90 -17.70 15.40 -12.66
C ASN A 90 -16.28 15.69 -13.21
N ASN A 91 -15.28 14.88 -12.83
CA ASN A 91 -13.88 15.08 -13.23
C ASN A 91 -13.25 13.80 -13.76
N GLU A 92 -12.80 13.83 -15.01
CA GLU A 92 -12.12 12.69 -15.65
C GLU A 92 -10.81 12.32 -14.94
N VAL A 93 -10.05 13.34 -14.51
CA VAL A 93 -8.83 13.17 -13.71
C VAL A 93 -8.95 14.05 -12.47
N PRO A 94 -8.97 13.47 -11.27
CA PRO A 94 -9.10 14.27 -10.05
C PRO A 94 -7.84 15.07 -9.77
N LEU A 95 -8.02 16.34 -9.43
CA LEU A 95 -6.99 17.12 -8.74
C LEU A 95 -6.90 16.67 -7.28
N ILE A 96 -5.67 16.40 -6.80
CA ILE A 96 -5.41 15.93 -5.44
C ILE A 96 -5.96 16.93 -4.41
N ASP A 97 -5.69 18.22 -4.61
CA ASP A 97 -6.08 19.28 -3.68
C ASP A 97 -7.60 19.36 -3.53
N GLU A 98 -8.34 19.45 -4.63
CA GLU A 98 -9.80 19.56 -4.61
C GLU A 98 -10.49 18.30 -4.06
N LEU A 99 -9.99 17.11 -4.40
CA LEU A 99 -10.52 15.86 -3.84
C LEU A 99 -10.24 15.77 -2.33
N TYR A 100 -9.03 16.13 -1.90
CA TYR A 100 -8.65 16.11 -0.49
C TYR A 100 -9.49 17.11 0.31
N GLN A 101 -9.65 18.34 -0.18
CA GLN A 101 -10.50 19.34 0.44
C GLN A 101 -11.95 18.88 0.53
N SER A 102 -12.48 18.23 -0.51
CA SER A 102 -13.85 17.70 -0.50
C SER A 102 -14.08 16.69 0.64
N LEU A 103 -13.10 15.80 0.86
CA LEU A 103 -13.20 14.77 1.90
C LEU A 103 -12.91 15.29 3.31
N PHE A 104 -11.84 16.06 3.47
CA PHE A 104 -11.26 16.37 4.79
C PHE A 104 -11.47 17.81 5.25
N LYS A 105 -11.84 18.72 4.33
CA LYS A 105 -12.08 20.15 4.60
C LYS A 105 -10.93 20.81 5.38
N ARG A 106 -9.68 20.45 5.04
CA ARG A 106 -8.44 20.93 5.68
C ARG A 106 -7.31 20.94 4.67
N GLU A 107 -6.23 21.68 4.97
CA GLU A 107 -5.06 21.79 4.10
C GLU A 107 -4.54 20.44 3.60
N THR A 108 -4.23 20.39 2.31
CA THR A 108 -3.91 19.14 1.61
C THR A 108 -2.51 18.66 1.94
N PHE A 109 -1.49 19.48 1.70
CA PHE A 109 -0.10 19.06 1.90
C PHE A 109 0.37 19.50 3.28
N ARG A 110 1.07 18.60 3.97
CA ARG A 110 1.59 18.87 5.31
C ARG A 110 2.78 19.82 5.27
N HIS A 111 2.98 20.52 6.37
CA HIS A 111 4.15 21.40 6.62
C HIS A 111 5.06 20.88 7.72
N CYS A 112 4.98 19.59 8.03
CA CYS A 112 5.80 18.94 9.05
C CYS A 112 6.15 17.52 8.66
N SER A 113 7.15 16.93 9.33
CA SER A 113 7.48 15.51 9.18
C SER A 113 6.41 14.63 9.80
N VAL A 114 6.04 13.55 9.11
CA VAL A 114 5.08 12.54 9.60
C VAL A 114 5.66 11.15 9.44
N TYR A 115 5.18 10.23 10.28
CA TYR A 115 5.53 8.83 10.22
C TYR A 115 4.31 7.97 10.51
N VAL A 116 4.30 6.76 9.95
CA VAL A 116 3.28 5.75 10.24
C VAL A 116 3.75 4.94 11.43
N SER A 117 3.01 4.95 12.55
CA SER A 117 3.39 4.18 13.73
C SER A 117 3.26 2.67 13.48
N ASP A 118 4.24 1.88 13.94
CA ASP A 118 4.15 0.40 13.93
C ASP A 118 3.99 -0.15 15.34
N LYS A 119 5.08 -0.14 16.13
CA LYS A 119 5.15 -0.81 17.43
C LYS A 119 5.81 0.07 18.48
N ASN A 120 4.99 0.49 19.43
CA ASN A 120 5.45 1.15 20.64
C ASN A 120 5.14 0.25 21.84
N ASN A 121 6.17 -0.26 22.50
CA ASN A 121 6.03 -1.03 23.74
C ASN A 121 6.99 -0.51 24.83
N SER A 122 7.11 -1.23 25.94
CA SER A 122 7.98 -0.81 27.06
C SER A 122 9.47 -0.74 26.69
N LYS A 123 9.91 -1.35 25.59
CA LYS A 123 11.32 -1.48 25.18
C LYS A 123 11.68 -0.76 23.90
N ILE A 124 10.75 -0.57 22.95
CA ILE A 124 11.03 0.03 21.63
C ILE A 124 9.96 1.05 21.23
N ILE A 125 10.36 2.01 20.40
CA ILE A 125 9.50 2.87 19.59
C ILE A 125 9.85 2.58 18.13
N SER A 126 8.84 2.44 17.27
CA SER A 126 9.08 2.29 15.84
C SER A 126 8.04 2.98 14.96
N ALA A 127 8.53 3.40 13.80
CA ALA A 127 7.73 3.81 12.66
C ALA A 127 7.79 2.71 11.59
N ALA A 128 6.63 2.31 11.07
CA ALA A 128 6.51 1.46 9.89
C ALA A 128 7.08 2.18 8.66
N ASN A 129 6.81 3.48 8.53
CA ASN A 129 7.27 4.32 7.44
C ASN A 129 7.56 5.73 7.96
N VAL A 130 8.54 6.40 7.37
CA VAL A 130 8.78 7.84 7.53
C VAL A 130 8.48 8.50 6.20
N GLY A 131 7.51 9.43 6.20
CA GLY A 131 7.16 10.19 5.00
C GLY A 131 8.32 11.05 4.51
N ILE A 132 8.23 11.53 3.27
CA ILE A 132 9.25 12.42 2.72
C ILE A 132 9.37 13.71 3.56
N GLN A 133 10.52 14.38 3.56
CA GLN A 133 10.59 15.72 4.16
C GLN A 133 9.59 16.65 3.46
N HIS A 134 8.85 17.46 4.23
CA HIS A 134 7.70 18.20 3.70
C HIS A 134 8.12 19.25 2.65
N GLU A 135 9.32 19.80 2.78
CA GLU A 135 9.94 20.74 1.84
C GLU A 135 10.22 20.11 0.46
N ASN A 136 10.27 18.77 0.39
CA ASN A 136 10.46 18.02 -0.85
C ASN A 136 9.14 17.53 -1.46
N ILE A 137 7.98 17.85 -0.86
CA ILE A 137 6.68 17.59 -1.45
C ILE A 137 6.41 18.67 -2.50
N ASP A 138 6.39 18.28 -3.77
CA ASP A 138 5.92 19.14 -4.85
C ASP A 138 4.50 18.70 -5.28
N PRO A 139 3.47 19.53 -5.08
CA PRO A 139 2.11 19.24 -5.53
C PRO A 139 2.01 18.90 -7.02
N ASN A 140 2.82 19.55 -7.88
CA ASN A 140 2.76 19.33 -9.33
C ASN A 140 3.30 17.96 -9.72
N GLU A 141 4.33 17.48 -9.04
CA GLU A 141 4.88 16.14 -9.28
C GLU A 141 3.90 15.07 -8.83
N LEU A 142 3.29 15.24 -7.65
CA LEU A 142 2.25 14.32 -7.18
C LEU A 142 1.05 14.30 -8.13
N GLN A 143 0.62 15.47 -8.64
CA GLN A 143 -0.44 15.52 -9.63
C GLN A 143 -0.03 14.84 -10.95
N GLN A 144 1.24 14.91 -11.36
CA GLN A 144 1.72 14.19 -12.54
C GLN A 144 1.65 12.67 -12.37
N LEU A 145 1.85 12.15 -11.15
CA LEU A 145 1.64 10.73 -10.85
C LEU A 145 0.17 10.34 -11.07
N VAL A 146 -0.78 11.17 -10.62
CA VAL A 146 -2.22 10.95 -10.83
C VAL A 146 -2.58 11.04 -12.32
N ASN A 147 -2.14 12.10 -13.00
CA ASN A 147 -2.39 12.29 -14.44
C ASN A 147 -1.86 11.12 -15.27
N PHE A 148 -0.67 10.63 -14.93
CA PHE A 148 -0.11 9.44 -15.57
C PHE A 148 -0.97 8.20 -15.34
N ALA A 149 -1.37 7.94 -14.10
CA ALA A 149 -2.13 6.75 -13.74
C ALA A 149 -3.50 6.70 -14.47
N TYR A 150 -4.17 7.83 -14.56
CA TYR A 150 -5.45 7.95 -15.28
C TYR A 150 -5.30 7.89 -16.79
N GLY A 151 -4.25 8.51 -17.35
CA GLY A 151 -3.92 8.45 -18.78
C GLY A 151 -3.32 7.12 -19.25
N TYR A 152 -3.01 6.20 -18.34
CA TYR A 152 -2.40 4.91 -18.70
C TYR A 152 -3.41 3.98 -19.37
N SER A 153 -3.09 3.56 -20.59
CA SER A 153 -3.91 2.67 -21.43
C SER A 153 -3.26 1.31 -21.71
N GLY A 154 -2.17 0.96 -21.01
CA GLY A 154 -1.51 -0.34 -21.15
C GLY A 154 -2.34 -1.48 -20.54
N GLN A 155 -2.03 -2.72 -20.93
CA GLN A 155 -2.78 -3.90 -20.47
C GLN A 155 -2.67 -4.12 -18.96
N ASN A 156 -1.54 -3.74 -18.36
CA ASN A 156 -1.18 -3.84 -16.94
C ASN A 156 -1.59 -2.61 -16.11
N LYS A 157 -2.77 -2.05 -16.41
CA LYS A 157 -3.29 -0.87 -15.71
C LYS A 157 -3.46 -1.11 -14.22
N VAL A 158 -3.93 -2.29 -13.79
CA VAL A 158 -4.12 -2.61 -12.36
C VAL A 158 -2.77 -2.58 -11.62
N TRP A 159 -1.73 -3.13 -12.23
CA TRP A 159 -0.37 -3.09 -11.68
C TRP A 159 0.17 -1.67 -11.54
N VAL A 160 0.02 -0.88 -12.60
CA VAL A 160 0.46 0.51 -12.61
C VAL A 160 -0.27 1.31 -11.51
N MET A 161 -1.58 1.16 -11.40
CA MET A 161 -2.37 1.82 -10.37
C MET A 161 -1.94 1.39 -8.95
N PHE A 162 -1.72 0.10 -8.72
CA PHE A 162 -1.24 -0.40 -7.43
C PHE A 162 0.17 0.12 -7.10
N ALA A 163 1.06 0.20 -8.08
CA ALA A 163 2.39 0.78 -7.90
C ALA A 163 2.33 2.29 -7.58
N CYS A 164 1.42 3.03 -8.22
CA CYS A 164 1.17 4.45 -7.91
C CYS A 164 0.64 4.62 -6.49
N TYR A 165 -0.29 3.78 -6.05
CA TYR A 165 -0.75 3.75 -4.66
C TYR A 165 0.40 3.51 -3.67
N LEU A 166 1.23 2.49 -3.92
CA LEU A 166 2.36 2.17 -3.05
C LEU A 166 3.41 3.29 -2.99
N LEU A 167 3.66 3.99 -4.11
CA LEU A 167 4.48 5.20 -4.13
C LEU A 167 3.84 6.32 -3.29
N TYR A 168 2.54 6.56 -3.46
CA TYR A 168 1.82 7.58 -2.71
C TYR A 168 1.88 7.35 -1.20
N GLU A 169 1.65 6.11 -0.76
CA GLU A 169 1.75 5.69 0.64
C GLU A 169 3.16 5.88 1.21
N ARG A 170 4.19 5.57 0.42
CA ARG A 170 5.58 5.77 0.81
C ARG A 170 5.90 7.25 1.00
N ILE A 171 5.47 8.09 0.06
CA ILE A 171 5.70 9.55 0.10
C ILE A 171 4.98 10.15 1.31
N HIS A 172 3.74 9.71 1.56
CA HIS A 172 2.92 10.12 2.69
C HIS A 172 2.76 11.66 2.75
N PRO A 173 2.14 12.29 1.73
CA PRO A 173 2.15 13.75 1.56
C PRO A 173 1.22 14.55 2.49
N HIS A 174 0.28 13.89 3.15
CA HIS A 174 -0.71 14.55 4.01
C HIS A 174 -0.39 14.33 5.49
N GLU A 175 -0.93 15.18 6.36
CA GLU A 175 -0.87 14.97 7.82
C GLU A 175 -1.65 13.72 8.23
N ASP A 176 -2.79 13.48 7.58
CA ASP A 176 -3.65 12.34 7.79
C ASP A 176 -4.42 12.02 6.49
N GLY A 177 -4.95 10.81 6.39
CA GLY A 177 -5.77 10.39 5.25
C GLY A 177 -4.98 9.85 4.06
N ASN A 178 -3.66 9.69 4.17
CA ASN A 178 -2.80 9.14 3.10
C ASN A 178 -3.35 7.81 2.55
N GLY A 179 -3.61 6.84 3.44
CA GLY A 179 -4.23 5.55 3.12
C GLY A 179 -5.50 5.68 2.30
N ARG A 180 -6.39 6.58 2.74
CA ARG A 180 -7.71 6.81 2.14
C ARG A 180 -7.59 7.47 0.78
N MET A 181 -6.78 8.52 0.67
CA MET A 181 -6.53 9.22 -0.58
C MET A 181 -5.83 8.35 -1.60
N GLY A 182 -4.79 7.62 -1.20
CA GLY A 182 -4.08 6.71 -2.10
C GLY A 182 -5.00 5.62 -2.65
N ARG A 183 -5.83 5.02 -1.80
CA ARG A 183 -6.82 4.03 -2.26
C ARG A 183 -7.88 4.67 -3.16
N LEU A 184 -8.40 5.84 -2.82
CA LEU A 184 -9.43 6.49 -3.62
C LEU A 184 -8.92 6.93 -4.99
N LEU A 185 -7.75 7.55 -5.05
CA LEU A 185 -7.10 8.01 -6.29
C LEU A 185 -6.75 6.85 -7.22
N PHE A 186 -6.25 5.73 -6.67
CA PHE A 186 -5.63 4.71 -7.51
C PHE A 186 -6.34 3.37 -7.53
N LEU A 187 -7.12 2.98 -6.53
CA LEU A 187 -7.61 1.60 -6.38
C LEU A 187 -9.13 1.46 -6.29
N GLU A 188 -9.83 2.37 -5.64
CA GLU A 188 -11.27 2.24 -5.38
C GLU A 188 -12.11 2.52 -6.63
N ASN A 189 -11.62 3.38 -7.53
CA ASN A 189 -12.28 3.72 -8.80
C ASN A 189 -11.85 2.83 -9.97
N ILE A 190 -10.95 1.86 -9.75
CA ILE A 190 -10.51 0.93 -10.80
C ILE A 190 -11.70 0.17 -11.41
N TYR A 191 -12.69 -0.20 -10.59
CA TYR A 191 -13.85 -0.96 -11.07
C TYR A 191 -14.56 -0.25 -12.24
N GLU A 192 -14.78 1.06 -12.15
CA GLU A 192 -15.38 1.84 -13.23
C GLU A 192 -14.49 1.91 -14.48
N LEU A 193 -13.18 1.88 -14.29
CA LEU A 193 -12.21 1.97 -15.37
C LEU A 193 -11.97 0.64 -16.09
N THR A 194 -12.18 -0.50 -15.42
CA THR A 194 -11.75 -1.81 -15.94
C THR A 194 -12.81 -2.91 -15.87
N ASP A 195 -14.04 -2.64 -15.40
CA ASP A 195 -15.14 -3.62 -15.22
C ASP A 195 -14.73 -4.90 -14.46
N THR A 196 -13.66 -4.78 -13.69
CA THR A 196 -12.93 -5.84 -13.03
C THR A 196 -12.41 -5.25 -11.73
N TYR A 197 -12.26 -6.09 -10.71
CA TYR A 197 -11.72 -5.76 -9.39
C TYR A 197 -12.75 -5.56 -8.26
N ILE A 198 -12.41 -6.10 -7.08
CA ILE A 198 -13.10 -5.80 -5.82
C ILE A 198 -12.31 -4.70 -5.10
N PRO A 199 -12.96 -3.59 -4.68
CA PRO A 199 -12.26 -2.47 -4.05
C PRO A 199 -11.41 -2.88 -2.85
N LEU A 200 -10.17 -2.39 -2.80
CA LEU A 200 -9.20 -2.78 -1.77
C LEU A 200 -9.74 -2.54 -0.36
N SER A 201 -10.40 -1.41 -0.11
CA SER A 201 -10.95 -1.08 1.21
C SER A 201 -12.00 -2.08 1.69
N THR A 202 -12.85 -2.61 0.80
CA THR A 202 -13.79 -3.69 1.18
C THR A 202 -13.02 -4.94 1.59
N ALA A 203 -12.05 -5.39 0.78
CA ALA A 203 -11.25 -6.56 1.08
C ALA A 203 -10.46 -6.41 2.38
N LEU A 204 -9.80 -5.27 2.57
CA LEU A 204 -9.08 -4.95 3.80
C LEU A 204 -10.01 -4.93 4.99
N ARG A 205 -11.20 -4.32 4.93
CA ARG A 205 -12.12 -4.24 6.08
C ARG A 205 -12.53 -5.62 6.58
N TYR A 206 -12.96 -6.49 5.67
CA TYR A 206 -13.64 -7.74 6.02
C TYR A 206 -12.76 -8.99 5.96
N ASN A 207 -11.60 -8.93 5.32
CA ASN A 207 -10.73 -10.10 5.17
C ASN A 207 -9.40 -9.90 5.93
N LYS A 208 -9.24 -10.66 7.02
CA LYS A 208 -8.03 -10.64 7.86
C LYS A 208 -6.76 -11.01 7.08
N GLN A 209 -6.85 -11.95 6.14
CA GLN A 209 -5.73 -12.35 5.30
C GLN A 209 -5.32 -11.20 4.36
N SER A 210 -6.30 -10.46 3.82
CA SER A 210 -6.02 -9.27 3.01
C SER A 210 -5.27 -8.20 3.81
N LYS A 211 -5.68 -7.92 5.06
CA LYS A 211 -4.94 -7.01 5.96
C LYS A 211 -3.51 -7.49 6.19
N GLN A 212 -3.31 -8.78 6.46
CA GLN A 212 -1.98 -9.34 6.67
C GLN A 212 -1.09 -9.21 5.44
N LEU A 213 -1.61 -9.54 4.25
CA LEU A 213 -0.87 -9.42 3.00
C LEU A 213 -0.49 -7.96 2.72
N MET A 214 -1.41 -7.02 2.91
CA MET A 214 -1.13 -5.59 2.74
C MET A 214 -0.04 -5.10 3.69
N ASN A 215 -0.07 -5.53 4.95
CA ASN A 215 0.96 -5.20 5.93
C ASN A 215 2.33 -5.77 5.53
N GLU A 216 2.39 -6.98 4.97
CA GLU A 216 3.65 -7.53 4.46
C GLU A 216 4.16 -6.73 3.26
N ILE A 217 3.28 -6.37 2.30
CA ILE A 217 3.64 -5.53 1.15
C ILE A 217 4.24 -4.21 1.62
N PHE A 218 3.63 -3.55 2.61
CA PHE A 218 4.13 -2.28 3.15
C PHE A 218 5.52 -2.40 3.76
N LYS A 219 5.84 -3.48 4.48
CA LYS A 219 7.20 -3.66 5.03
C LYS A 219 8.29 -3.68 3.96
N HIS A 220 7.97 -4.08 2.73
CA HIS A 220 8.93 -4.11 1.64
C HIS A 220 9.14 -2.76 0.98
N ILE A 221 8.16 -1.85 1.09
CA ILE A 221 8.23 -0.55 0.43
C ILE A 221 8.54 0.59 1.40
N SER A 222 8.30 0.43 2.69
CA SER A 222 8.40 1.51 3.67
C SER A 222 9.82 1.77 4.17
N PHE A 223 10.05 3.01 4.58
CA PHE A 223 11.26 3.47 5.23
C PHE A 223 11.10 3.48 6.75
N GLY A 224 11.00 2.28 7.33
CA GLY A 224 10.81 2.14 8.78
C GLY A 224 12.02 2.58 9.60
N GLU A 225 11.75 3.06 10.81
CA GLU A 225 12.76 3.44 11.80
C GLU A 225 12.45 2.76 13.15
N ILE A 226 13.49 2.30 13.85
CA ILE A 226 13.35 1.61 15.14
C ILE A 226 14.36 2.18 16.14
N MET A 227 13.89 2.56 17.32
CA MET A 227 14.73 2.98 18.43
C MET A 227 14.42 2.18 19.70
N LYS A 228 15.47 1.77 20.43
CA LYS A 228 15.33 1.19 21.77
C LYS A 228 15.16 2.30 22.81
N LYS A 229 14.16 2.14 23.67
CA LYS A 229 13.90 3.03 24.82
C LYS A 229 14.97 2.87 25.88
N ARG A 230 15.24 3.93 26.63
CA ARG A 230 16.03 3.85 27.86
C ARG A 230 15.29 2.96 28.86
N GLN A 231 16.01 2.02 29.49
CA GLN A 231 15.45 1.16 30.52
C GLN A 231 15.75 1.72 31.91
N ILE A 232 14.70 1.92 32.70
CA ILE A 232 14.82 2.30 34.11
C ILE A 232 14.83 1.02 34.94
N LYS A 233 15.90 0.81 35.71
CA LYS A 233 16.00 -0.31 36.67
C LYS A 233 15.81 0.22 38.10
N SER A 234 14.59 0.57 38.52
CA SER A 234 14.26 0.65 39.96
C SER A 234 12.77 0.90 40.24
N GLY A 235 12.36 0.57 41.47
CA GLY A 235 11.09 0.98 42.07
C GLY A 235 11.08 2.48 42.38
N ASP A 236 9.96 3.11 42.06
CA ASP A 236 9.52 4.44 42.49
C ASP A 236 10.31 5.68 42.04
N ALA A 237 9.89 6.21 40.89
CA ALA A 237 9.42 7.60 40.77
C ALA A 237 8.66 7.75 39.44
N ALA A 238 7.36 8.06 39.50
CA ALA A 238 6.53 8.24 38.30
C ALA A 238 7.01 9.42 37.42
N ILE A 239 7.52 10.49 38.04
CA ILE A 239 8.02 11.69 37.38
C ILE A 239 9.21 11.37 36.46
N TYR A 240 10.22 10.64 36.96
CA TYR A 240 11.36 10.19 36.13
C TYR A 240 10.94 9.31 34.95
N ARG A 241 9.82 8.56 35.08
CA ARG A 241 9.31 7.75 33.96
C ARG A 241 8.67 8.61 32.87
N GLU A 242 8.04 9.72 33.22
CA GLU A 242 7.46 10.66 32.25
C GLU A 242 8.54 11.44 31.52
N GLU A 243 9.51 12.02 32.25
CA GLU A 243 10.64 12.73 31.64
C GLU A 243 11.45 11.84 30.70
N ILE A 244 11.69 10.57 31.06
CA ILE A 244 12.40 9.62 30.19
C ILE A 244 11.57 9.25 28.96
N LYS A 245 10.24 9.10 29.09
CA LYS A 245 9.37 8.88 27.93
C LYS A 245 9.41 10.06 26.98
N GLU A 246 9.36 11.28 27.51
CA GLU A 246 9.46 12.50 26.72
C GLU A 246 10.82 12.60 26.04
N ALA A 247 11.92 12.39 26.77
CA ALA A 247 13.27 12.43 26.22
C ALA A 247 13.52 11.33 25.17
N ASP A 248 12.92 10.14 25.32
CA ASP A 248 12.95 9.10 24.29
C ASP A 248 12.09 9.47 23.08
N MET A 249 10.94 10.12 23.28
CA MET A 249 10.10 10.59 22.17
C MET A 249 10.78 11.71 21.38
N ASN A 250 11.38 12.69 22.06
CA ASN A 250 12.13 13.77 21.43
C ASN A 250 13.30 13.23 20.61
N LYS A 251 14.07 12.29 21.18
CA LYS A 251 15.14 11.61 20.45
C LYS A 251 14.63 10.82 19.25
N PHE A 252 13.48 10.16 19.36
CA PHE A 252 12.88 9.47 18.23
C PHE A 252 12.49 10.47 17.13
N ASN A 253 11.85 11.57 17.48
CA ASN A 253 11.51 12.63 16.53
C ASN A 253 12.75 13.22 15.86
N ASP A 254 13.86 13.37 16.58
CA ASP A 254 15.13 13.80 15.98
C ASP A 254 15.61 12.82 14.90
N ILE A 255 15.46 11.50 15.10
CA ILE A 255 15.79 10.48 14.09
C ILE A 255 14.89 10.63 12.85
N ILE A 256 13.59 10.83 13.07
CA ILE A 256 12.61 11.00 11.98
C ILE A 256 12.90 12.28 11.18
N ASN A 257 13.17 13.38 11.87
CA ASN A 257 13.43 14.69 11.28
C ASN A 257 14.80 14.77 10.61
N SER A 258 15.80 14.03 11.10
CA SER A 258 17.14 13.97 10.52
C SER A 258 17.27 12.93 9.40
N ASN A 259 16.16 12.37 8.89
CA ASN A 259 16.24 11.43 7.80
C ASN A 259 16.87 12.09 6.56
N ASN A 260 17.97 11.50 6.08
CA ASN A 260 18.76 11.99 4.94
C ASN A 260 18.39 11.29 3.63
N ARG A 261 17.18 10.72 3.54
CA ARG A 261 16.74 10.04 2.33
C ARG A 261 16.48 11.08 1.26
N THR A 262 17.01 10.81 0.07
CA THR A 262 16.84 11.68 -1.10
C THR A 262 15.41 11.60 -1.63
N LYS A 263 14.94 12.67 -2.27
CA LYS A 263 13.66 12.70 -2.98
C LYS A 263 13.51 11.52 -3.96
N GLN A 264 14.60 11.19 -4.68
CA GLN A 264 14.60 10.07 -5.63
C GLN A 264 14.34 8.71 -4.97
N GLN A 265 14.81 8.49 -3.73
CA GLN A 265 14.53 7.25 -3.01
C GLN A 265 13.04 7.10 -2.70
N TYR A 266 12.35 8.19 -2.40
CA TYR A 266 10.89 8.19 -2.23
C TYR A 266 10.16 7.96 -3.55
N TYR A 267 10.64 8.56 -4.64
CA TYR A 267 9.95 8.56 -5.93
C TYR A 267 10.26 7.33 -6.80
N THR A 268 11.10 6.43 -6.31
CA THR A 268 11.47 5.19 -6.99
C THR A 268 10.89 3.99 -6.27
N ILE A 269 10.03 3.21 -6.94
CA ILE A 269 9.54 1.92 -6.43
C ILE A 269 10.02 0.77 -7.30
N ASN A 270 10.49 -0.27 -6.63
CA ASN A 270 10.93 -1.52 -7.26
C ASN A 270 10.15 -2.67 -6.61
N LEU A 271 9.13 -3.13 -7.32
CA LEU A 271 8.33 -4.28 -6.96
C LEU A 271 9.01 -5.53 -7.52
N ASP A 272 9.81 -6.17 -6.66
CA ASP A 272 10.46 -7.43 -7.02
C ASP A 272 9.45 -8.59 -7.13
N GLU A 273 9.95 -9.77 -7.51
CA GLU A 273 9.12 -10.96 -7.68
C GLU A 273 8.36 -11.36 -6.41
N ASN A 274 8.92 -11.14 -5.23
CA ASN A 274 8.27 -11.49 -3.96
C ASN A 274 7.12 -10.53 -3.68
N ILE A 275 7.34 -9.22 -3.88
CA ILE A 275 6.31 -8.21 -3.69
C ILE A 275 5.17 -8.42 -4.69
N CYS A 276 5.50 -8.68 -5.97
CA CYS A 276 4.50 -9.01 -6.98
C CYS A 276 3.66 -10.23 -6.58
N LYS A 277 4.28 -11.31 -6.08
CA LYS A 277 3.55 -12.49 -5.58
C LYS A 277 2.59 -12.16 -4.44
N LEU A 278 2.98 -11.28 -3.52
CA LEU A 278 2.12 -10.83 -2.42
C LEU A 278 0.92 -10.03 -2.94
N ILE A 279 1.15 -9.13 -3.90
CA ILE A 279 0.09 -8.33 -4.54
C ILE A 279 -0.88 -9.24 -5.28
N ILE A 280 -0.40 -10.18 -6.11
CA ILE A 280 -1.25 -11.16 -6.81
C ILE A 280 -2.10 -11.95 -5.82
N LYS A 281 -1.49 -12.40 -4.71
CA LYS A 281 -2.22 -13.13 -3.67
C LYS A 281 -3.29 -12.26 -3.01
N LEU A 282 -3.00 -10.98 -2.76
CA LEU A 282 -3.97 -10.03 -2.22
C LEU A 282 -5.14 -9.81 -3.19
N LEU A 283 -4.86 -9.57 -4.47
CA LEU A 283 -5.88 -9.35 -5.50
C LEU A 283 -6.78 -10.59 -5.64
N ASN A 284 -6.20 -11.79 -5.65
CA ASN A 284 -6.98 -13.04 -5.76
C ASN A 284 -7.85 -13.33 -4.53
N VAL A 285 -7.37 -12.99 -3.33
CA VAL A 285 -8.17 -13.13 -2.09
C VAL A 285 -9.27 -12.08 -2.02
N ALA A 286 -9.05 -10.89 -2.59
CA ALA A 286 -10.06 -9.85 -2.63
C ALA A 286 -11.26 -10.20 -3.51
N ILE A 287 -11.10 -11.09 -4.51
CA ILE A 287 -12.12 -11.46 -5.50
C ILE A 287 -13.03 -12.63 -5.03
N GLY A 288 -12.58 -13.43 -4.07
CA GLY A 288 -13.29 -14.64 -3.59
C GLY A 288 -14.07 -14.42 -2.30
#